data_AF-A0A9P5KBN4-F1
#
_entry.id   AF-A0A9P5KBN4-F1
#
_cell.length_a   1.000
_cell.length_b   1.000
_cell.length_c   1.000
_cell.angle_alpha   90.00
_cell.angle_beta   90.00
_cell.angle_gamma   90.00
#
_symmetry.space_group_name_H-M   'P 1'
#
loop_
_entity.id
_entity.type
_entity.pdbx_description
1 polymer ?
#
loop_
_entity_poly.entity_id
_entity_poly.type
_entity_poly.pdbx_seq_one_letter_code
_entity_poly.pdbx_strand_id
1 'polypeptide(L)'
;MGGELTPSLLQQDRTIAPLPIPINYGDPSVLIDAPGWSMLAISTTFLCLRIYCKAFRVRWMVWLDDWLLIGGWAFLVASQALLSGLMRLGFARTYNVTPTISTVIYAWDNCHKLSLALTKTPFAVTLHRIASSWQRYIIWFLVGTMNVQFIVHIILTWRAICRPTRPGDTTPHLPVSCWRSEDAIALGIFGGCKTSLLYGYLLLEMQLADYAKVYPAASDFILALLPWKIVMGLQMKKHEKIGVAIAMSMGVLYVMIVVKNVSDF
;
A
#
# COMPACT_ATOMS: atom_id res chain seq x y z
N MET A 1 -36.60 -37.67 -39.33
CA MET A 1 -36.25 -38.29 -38.03
C MET A 1 -35.13 -37.45 -37.43
N GLY A 2 -35.36 -36.29 -36.83
CA GLY A 2 -36.43 -35.96 -35.88
C GLY A 2 -36.06 -36.47 -34.48
N GLY A 3 -34.88 -36.08 -33.97
CA GLY A 3 -34.43 -36.41 -32.61
C GLY A 3 -34.52 -35.17 -31.72
N GLU A 4 -35.51 -35.15 -30.85
CA GLU A 4 -35.78 -34.10 -29.86
C GLU A 4 -34.63 -33.99 -28.85
N LEU A 5 -33.99 -32.81 -28.78
CA LEU A 5 -33.14 -32.44 -27.65
C LEU A 5 -34.06 -32.03 -26.49
N THR A 6 -34.05 -32.82 -25.42
CA THR A 6 -34.73 -32.57 -24.15
C THR A 6 -34.40 -31.18 -23.56
N PRO A 7 -35.41 -30.38 -23.12
CA PRO A 7 -35.24 -28.98 -22.70
C PRO A 7 -34.82 -28.82 -21.23
N SER A 8 -34.01 -29.72 -20.68
CA SER A 8 -33.75 -29.80 -19.23
C SER A 8 -32.53 -29.02 -18.72
N LEU A 9 -31.63 -28.53 -19.59
CA LEU A 9 -30.41 -27.81 -19.16
C LEU A 9 -30.53 -26.28 -19.13
N LEU A 10 -31.60 -25.69 -19.68
CA LEU A 10 -31.86 -24.24 -19.60
C LEU A 10 -32.59 -23.81 -18.32
N GLN A 11 -33.07 -24.76 -17.50
CA GLN A 11 -33.84 -24.45 -16.29
C GLN A 11 -32.96 -24.41 -15.02
N GLN A 12 -31.80 -25.07 -15.01
CA GLN A 12 -30.94 -25.15 -13.82
C GLN A 12 -30.20 -23.82 -13.52
N ASP A 13 -30.11 -22.91 -14.48
CA ASP A 13 -29.46 -21.59 -14.30
C ASP A 13 -30.40 -20.53 -13.69
N ARG A 14 -31.68 -20.87 -13.45
CA ARG A 14 -32.69 -19.95 -12.89
C ARG A 14 -33.01 -20.16 -11.41
N THR A 15 -32.29 -21.03 -10.71
CA THR A 15 -32.48 -21.28 -9.27
C THR A 15 -31.25 -20.96 -8.41
N ILE A 16 -30.32 -20.15 -8.90
CA ILE A 16 -29.42 -19.43 -7.98
C ILE A 16 -30.27 -18.29 -7.45
N ALA A 17 -30.84 -18.47 -6.26
CA ALA A 17 -31.38 -17.35 -5.50
C ALA A 17 -30.33 -16.24 -5.56
N PRO A 18 -30.66 -15.00 -5.98
CA PRO A 18 -29.68 -13.93 -5.97
C PRO A 18 -29.09 -13.91 -4.57
N LEU A 19 -27.75 -14.07 -4.49
CA LEU A 19 -27.03 -13.97 -3.24
C LEU A 19 -27.58 -12.74 -2.52
N PRO A 20 -27.96 -12.85 -1.23
CA PRO A 20 -28.59 -11.74 -0.52
C PRO A 20 -27.70 -10.53 -0.73
N ILE A 21 -28.25 -9.55 -1.43
CA ILE A 21 -27.59 -8.28 -1.66
C ILE A 21 -27.34 -7.76 -0.24
N PRO A 22 -26.09 -7.55 0.20
CA PRO A 22 -25.86 -6.90 1.46
C PRO A 22 -26.52 -5.53 1.32
N ILE A 23 -27.67 -5.39 1.97
CA ILE A 23 -28.36 -4.12 2.17
C ILE A 23 -27.50 -3.30 3.12
N ASN A 24 -26.37 -2.83 2.62
CA ASN A 24 -25.54 -1.88 3.33
C ASN A 24 -26.32 -0.56 3.33
N TYR A 25 -26.90 -0.20 4.47
CA TYR A 25 -27.76 0.97 4.64
C TYR A 25 -27.01 2.30 4.46
N GLY A 26 -25.68 2.26 4.28
CA GLY A 26 -24.83 3.42 4.00
C GLY A 26 -24.21 3.34 2.60
N ASP A 27 -24.02 4.50 1.98
CA ASP A 27 -23.22 4.63 0.76
C ASP A 27 -21.76 4.20 1.05
N PRO A 28 -21.26 3.07 0.51
CA PRO A 28 -19.92 2.57 0.83
C PRO A 28 -18.80 3.54 0.40
N SER A 29 -19.10 4.41 -0.56
CA SER A 29 -18.24 5.50 -1.01
C SER A 29 -17.90 6.47 0.12
N VAL A 30 -18.88 6.84 0.96
CA VAL A 30 -18.65 7.79 2.06
C VAL A 30 -17.75 7.18 3.13
N LEU A 31 -17.98 5.90 3.45
CA LEU A 31 -17.20 5.18 4.45
C LEU A 31 -15.71 5.08 4.08
N ILE A 32 -15.41 4.92 2.79
CA ILE A 32 -14.04 4.74 2.29
C ILE A 32 -13.39 6.10 1.97
N ASP A 33 -14.11 7.01 1.32
CA ASP A 33 -13.54 8.29 0.87
C ASP A 33 -13.32 9.26 2.04
N ALA A 34 -14.24 9.35 2.99
CA ALA A 34 -14.13 10.29 4.12
C ALA A 34 -12.82 10.16 4.93
N PRO A 35 -12.41 8.94 5.37
CA PRO A 35 -11.11 8.78 6.03
C PRO A 35 -9.94 9.12 5.09
N GLY A 36 -9.99 8.70 3.83
CA GLY A 36 -8.91 8.96 2.86
C GLY A 36 -8.65 10.45 2.62
N TRP A 37 -9.70 11.24 2.40
CA TRP A 37 -9.58 12.68 2.19
C TRP A 37 -9.19 13.46 3.45
N SER A 38 -9.66 13.03 4.63
CA SER A 38 -9.27 13.67 5.89
C SER A 38 -7.78 13.47 6.21
N MET A 39 -7.24 12.27 5.97
CA MET A 39 -5.80 12.01 6.09
C MET A 39 -4.99 12.85 5.11
N LEU A 40 -5.45 12.94 3.87
CA LEU A 40 -4.79 13.72 2.85
C LEU A 40 -4.75 15.21 3.23
N ALA A 41 -5.84 15.75 3.77
CA ALA A 41 -5.90 17.13 4.25
C ALA A 41 -4.86 17.38 5.37
N ILE A 42 -4.84 16.52 6.38
CA ILE A 42 -3.87 16.60 7.49
C ILE A 42 -2.43 16.52 6.95
N SER A 43 -2.14 15.55 6.09
CA SER A 43 -0.82 15.37 5.47
C SER A 43 -0.41 16.61 4.65
N THR A 44 -1.35 17.22 3.93
CA THR A 44 -1.11 18.42 3.12
C THR A 44 -0.76 19.60 4.02
N THR A 45 -1.46 19.78 5.14
CA THR A 45 -1.13 20.83 6.12
C THR A 45 0.29 20.69 6.66
N PHE A 46 0.71 19.48 7.06
CA PHE A 46 2.08 19.24 7.55
C PHE A 46 3.14 19.47 6.47
N LEU A 47 2.88 19.05 5.22
CA LEU A 47 3.78 19.27 4.10
C LEU A 47 3.92 20.76 3.78
N CYS A 48 2.82 21.49 3.68
CA CYS A 48 2.82 22.94 3.44
C CYS A 48 3.56 23.68 4.55
N LEU A 49 3.33 23.33 5.82
CA LEU A 49 4.05 23.92 6.95
C LEU A 49 5.55 23.63 6.86
N ARG A 50 5.94 22.40 6.53
CA ARG A 50 7.34 22.00 6.35
C ARG A 50 8.03 22.80 5.24
N ILE A 51 7.37 22.96 4.10
CA ILE A 51 7.87 23.77 2.98
C ILE A 51 7.96 25.25 3.37
N TYR A 52 6.91 25.79 4.00
CA TYR A 52 6.86 27.19 4.43
C TYR A 52 7.98 27.53 5.43
N CYS A 53 8.16 26.73 6.48
CA CYS A 53 9.23 26.94 7.45
C CYS A 53 10.62 26.91 6.80
N LYS A 54 10.85 26.00 5.85
CA LYS A 54 12.16 25.87 5.18
C LYS A 54 12.41 27.00 4.17
N ALA A 55 11.39 27.37 3.40
CA ALA A 55 11.45 28.47 2.44
C ALA A 55 11.73 29.80 3.14
N PHE A 56 11.09 30.06 4.27
CA PHE A 56 11.17 31.34 4.96
C PHE A 56 12.35 31.43 5.95
N ARG A 57 12.71 30.34 6.66
CA ARG A 57 13.76 30.38 7.70
C ARG A 57 15.14 29.90 7.26
N VAL A 58 15.25 29.06 6.21
CA VAL A 58 16.50 28.34 5.89
C VAL A 58 17.07 28.68 4.50
N ARG A 59 16.47 29.66 3.80
CA ARG A 59 16.95 30.24 2.53
C ARG A 59 17.16 29.19 1.43
N TRP A 60 16.07 28.86 0.74
CA TRP A 60 16.00 28.25 -0.61
C TRP A 60 16.85 27.00 -0.92
N MET A 61 17.30 26.26 0.08
CA MET A 61 17.96 24.97 -0.15
C MET A 61 16.90 23.86 -0.13
N VAL A 62 16.31 23.58 -1.30
CA VAL A 62 15.39 22.45 -1.49
C VAL A 62 16.26 21.21 -1.67
N TRP A 63 16.33 20.38 -0.63
CA TRP A 63 17.14 19.16 -0.67
C TRP A 63 16.38 18.07 -1.43
N LEU A 64 17.08 17.07 -1.96
CA LEU A 64 16.48 15.92 -2.65
C LEU A 64 15.38 15.24 -1.80
N ASP A 65 15.53 15.26 -0.47
CA ASP A 65 14.51 14.87 0.50
C ASP A 65 13.14 15.55 0.34
N ASP A 66 13.11 16.86 0.09
CA ASP A 66 11.84 17.59 -0.02
C ASP A 66 11.15 17.28 -1.35
N TRP A 67 11.92 17.08 -2.42
CA TRP A 67 11.40 16.66 -3.72
C TRP A 67 10.78 15.26 -3.68
N LEU A 68 11.43 14.31 -2.98
CA LEU A 68 10.87 12.97 -2.78
C LEU A 68 9.56 13.02 -2.00
N LEU A 69 9.48 13.87 -0.97
CA LEU A 69 8.26 14.03 -0.16
C LEU A 69 7.12 14.66 -0.95
N ILE A 70 7.40 15.68 -1.78
CA ILE A 70 6.42 16.30 -2.69
C ILE A 70 5.93 15.29 -3.73
N GLY A 71 6.85 14.50 -4.30
CA GLY A 71 6.52 13.43 -5.24
C GLY A 71 5.59 12.39 -4.60
N GLY A 72 5.90 11.91 -3.40
CA GLY A 72 5.07 10.97 -2.65
C GLY A 72 3.67 11.53 -2.37
N TRP A 73 3.57 12.79 -1.96
CA TRP A 73 2.28 13.47 -1.77
C TRP A 73 1.48 13.57 -3.06
N ALA A 74 2.09 13.90 -4.20
CA ALA A 74 1.40 13.96 -5.48
C ALA A 74 0.80 12.59 -5.87
N PHE A 75 1.55 11.50 -5.68
CA PHE A 75 1.02 10.15 -5.87
C PHE A 75 -0.07 9.77 -4.86
N LEU A 76 0.00 10.29 -3.62
CA LEU A 76 -1.05 10.11 -2.62
C LEU A 76 -2.35 10.77 -3.09
N VAL A 77 -2.30 12.01 -3.57
CA VAL A 77 -3.46 12.73 -4.12
C VAL A 77 -4.05 11.96 -5.31
N ALA A 78 -3.20 11.52 -6.24
CA ALA A 78 -3.62 10.75 -7.40
C ALA A 78 -4.31 9.43 -6.99
N SER A 79 -3.74 8.73 -6.01
CA SER A 79 -4.34 7.52 -5.44
C SER A 79 -5.73 7.81 -4.84
N GLN A 80 -5.88 8.85 -4.00
CA GLN A 80 -7.19 9.19 -3.43
C GLN A 80 -8.22 9.57 -4.50
N ALA A 81 -7.81 10.31 -5.53
CA ALA A 81 -8.69 10.66 -6.65
C ALA A 81 -9.14 9.42 -7.44
N LEU A 82 -8.24 8.46 -7.68
CA LEU A 82 -8.54 7.20 -8.35
C LEU A 82 -9.49 6.32 -7.51
N LEU A 83 -9.32 6.29 -6.19
CA LEU A 83 -10.20 5.56 -5.27
C LEU A 83 -11.62 6.12 -5.29
N SER A 84 -11.77 7.45 -5.18
CA SER A 84 -13.10 8.07 -5.28
C SER A 84 -13.72 7.89 -6.66
N GLY A 85 -12.92 7.89 -7.73
CA GLY A 85 -13.37 7.53 -9.08
C GLY A 85 -13.85 6.08 -9.19
N LEU A 86 -13.12 5.15 -8.57
CA LEU A 86 -13.47 3.74 -8.49
C LEU A 86 -14.82 3.52 -7.78
N MET A 87 -15.05 4.22 -6.67
CA MET A 87 -16.32 4.16 -5.95
C MET A 87 -17.49 4.70 -6.78
N ARG A 88 -17.27 5.74 -7.60
CA ARG A 88 -18.29 6.29 -8.53
C ARG A 88 -18.65 5.31 -9.65
N LEU A 89 -17.73 4.43 -10.05
CA LEU A 89 -17.99 3.37 -11.04
C LEU A 89 -18.81 2.21 -10.47
N GLY A 90 -19.18 2.25 -9.18
CA GLY A 90 -19.99 1.22 -8.54
C GLY A 90 -19.18 0.08 -7.91
N PHE A 91 -17.86 0.26 -7.75
CA PHE A 91 -17.05 -0.67 -6.95
C PHE A 91 -17.64 -0.79 -5.53
N ALA A 92 -17.70 -2.02 -5.02
CA ALA A 92 -18.40 -2.40 -3.78
C ALA A 92 -19.94 -2.26 -3.78
N ARG A 93 -20.57 -1.85 -4.88
CA ARG A 93 -22.04 -1.88 -5.06
C ARG A 93 -22.50 -2.95 -6.05
N THR A 94 -21.69 -3.23 -7.08
CA THR A 94 -21.98 -4.25 -8.08
C THR A 94 -20.96 -5.39 -8.01
N TYR A 95 -21.42 -6.62 -8.20
CA TYR A 95 -20.54 -7.81 -8.25
C TYR A 95 -19.81 -7.98 -9.59
N ASN A 96 -20.23 -7.24 -10.62
CA ASN A 96 -19.65 -7.36 -11.96
C ASN A 96 -18.42 -6.46 -12.09
N VAL A 97 -17.24 -7.06 -12.16
CA VAL A 97 -15.97 -6.35 -12.33
C VAL A 97 -15.68 -6.18 -13.81
N THR A 98 -16.07 -5.04 -14.36
CA THR A 98 -15.76 -4.65 -15.75
C THR A 98 -14.24 -4.45 -15.92
N PRO A 99 -13.66 -4.69 -17.12
CA PRO A 99 -12.25 -4.40 -17.42
C PRO A 99 -11.78 -3.01 -16.97
N THR A 100 -12.62 -1.98 -17.10
CA THR A 100 -12.35 -0.61 -16.66
C THR A 100 -12.23 -0.48 -15.14
N ILE A 101 -13.00 -1.26 -14.37
CA ILE A 101 -12.94 -1.24 -12.90
C ILE A 101 -11.61 -1.87 -12.46
N SER A 102 -11.23 -3.00 -13.06
CA SER A 102 -9.95 -3.67 -12.77
C SER A 102 -8.74 -2.79 -13.04
N THR A 103 -8.71 -2.07 -14.17
CA THR A 103 -7.58 -1.17 -14.47
C THR A 103 -7.48 0.00 -13.51
N VAL A 104 -8.62 0.58 -13.10
CA VAL A 104 -8.64 1.67 -12.11
C VAL A 104 -8.19 1.16 -10.75
N ILE A 105 -8.58 -0.06 -10.34
CA ILE A 105 -8.08 -0.71 -9.12
C ILE A 105 -6.55 -0.84 -9.16
N TYR A 106 -6.00 -1.33 -10.27
CA TYR A 106 -4.56 -1.49 -10.42
C TYR A 106 -3.85 -0.13 -10.40
N ALA A 107 -4.35 0.86 -11.13
CA ALA A 107 -3.78 2.20 -11.12
C ALA A 107 -3.79 2.81 -9.71
N TRP A 108 -4.91 2.69 -8.99
CA TRP A 108 -5.06 3.15 -7.61
C TRP A 108 -4.02 2.51 -6.68
N ASP A 109 -3.92 1.19 -6.70
CA ASP A 109 -3.01 0.41 -5.86
C ASP A 109 -1.53 0.76 -6.12
N ASN A 110 -1.15 0.93 -7.39
CA ASN A 110 0.21 1.31 -7.76
C ASN A 110 0.57 2.74 -7.31
N CYS A 111 -0.33 3.71 -7.53
CA CYS A 111 -0.12 5.09 -7.04
C CYS A 111 -0.01 5.12 -5.51
N HIS A 112 -0.82 4.32 -4.81
CA HIS A 112 -0.76 4.22 -3.35
C HIS A 112 0.59 3.67 -2.88
N LYS A 113 1.06 2.57 -3.47
CA LYS A 113 2.36 1.97 -3.13
C LYS A 113 3.53 2.90 -3.41
N LEU A 114 3.50 3.62 -4.53
CA LEU A 114 4.55 4.57 -4.88
C LEU A 114 4.58 5.76 -3.90
N SER A 115 3.41 6.24 -3.47
CA SER A 115 3.30 7.22 -2.39
C SER A 115 3.92 6.69 -1.09
N LEU A 116 3.60 5.45 -0.68
CA LEU A 116 4.17 4.84 0.51
C LEU A 116 5.69 4.69 0.44
N ALA A 117 6.24 4.37 -0.74
CA ALA A 117 7.67 4.25 -1.00
C ALA A 117 8.41 5.60 -0.89
N LEU A 118 7.89 6.61 -1.60
CA LEU A 118 8.49 7.93 -1.69
C LEU A 118 8.38 8.73 -0.39
N THR A 119 7.34 8.50 0.42
CA THR A 119 7.16 9.22 1.69
C THR A 119 8.11 8.71 2.80
N LYS A 120 8.52 7.42 2.73
CA LYS A 120 9.42 6.80 3.72
C LYS A 120 10.91 7.04 3.44
N THR A 121 11.27 7.06 2.16
CA THR A 121 12.66 7.27 1.70
C THR A 121 13.33 8.54 2.27
N PRO A 122 12.72 9.75 2.25
CA PRO A 122 13.36 10.95 2.79
C PRO A 122 13.59 10.86 4.30
N PHE A 123 12.64 10.33 5.05
CA PHE A 123 12.83 10.12 6.47
C PHE A 123 14.05 9.23 6.76
N ALA A 124 14.21 8.15 6.00
CA ALA A 124 15.36 7.29 6.14
C ALA A 124 16.68 7.94 5.68
N VAL A 125 16.67 8.76 4.63
CA VAL A 125 17.84 9.55 4.19
C VAL A 125 18.28 10.53 5.28
N THR A 126 17.32 11.21 5.93
CA THR A 126 17.64 12.11 7.06
C THR A 126 18.22 11.35 8.25
N LEU A 127 17.69 10.17 8.57
CA LEU A 127 18.23 9.32 9.63
C LEU A 127 19.64 8.80 9.30
N HIS A 128 19.88 8.42 8.04
CA HIS A 128 21.18 7.93 7.59
C HIS A 128 22.29 8.96 7.80
N ARG A 129 22.00 10.25 7.62
CA ARG A 129 22.97 11.34 7.83
C ARG A 129 23.43 11.47 9.29
N ILE A 130 22.56 11.12 10.23
CA ILE A 130 22.79 11.30 11.68
C ILE A 130 23.22 9.98 12.34
N ALA A 131 22.92 8.84 11.72
CA ALA A 131 23.18 7.51 12.24
C ALA A 131 24.68 7.16 12.29
N SER A 132 25.04 6.31 13.26
CA SER A 132 26.38 5.71 13.38
C SER A 132 26.67 4.70 12.27
N SER A 133 27.95 4.38 12.02
CA SER A 133 28.40 3.55 10.91
C SER A 133 27.64 2.22 10.75
N TRP A 134 27.36 1.50 11.84
CA TRP A 134 26.59 0.25 11.80
C TRP A 134 25.10 0.47 11.48
N GLN A 135 24.51 1.51 12.06
CA GLN A 135 23.11 1.86 11.85
C GLN A 135 22.85 2.33 10.41
N ARG A 136 23.85 2.96 9.77
CA ARG A 136 23.76 3.40 8.37
C ARG A 136 23.49 2.24 7.40
N TYR A 137 24.13 1.09 7.62
CA TYR A 137 23.91 -0.11 6.82
C TYR A 137 22.48 -0.64 6.99
N ILE A 138 21.99 -0.70 8.24
CA ILE A 138 20.62 -1.15 8.54
C ILE A 138 19.58 -0.25 7.85
N ILE A 139 19.77 1.07 7.90
CA ILE A 139 18.85 2.03 7.29
C ILE A 139 18.81 1.88 5.77
N TRP A 140 19.96 1.79 5.10
CA TRP A 140 20.00 1.59 3.65
C TRP A 140 19.42 0.25 3.23
N PHE A 141 19.70 -0.79 3.99
CA PHE A 141 19.10 -2.11 3.78
C PHE A 141 17.57 -2.02 3.83
N LEU A 142 17.02 -1.39 4.88
CA LEU A 142 15.58 -1.28 5.08
C LEU A 142 14.90 -0.43 4.00
N VAL A 143 15.51 0.69 3.60
CA VAL A 143 15.03 1.50 2.47
C VAL A 143 15.06 0.72 1.17
N GLY A 144 16.18 0.04 0.91
CA GLY A 144 16.38 -0.75 -0.30
C GLY A 144 15.33 -1.85 -0.42
N THR A 145 15.14 -2.65 0.63
CA THR A 145 14.20 -3.77 0.62
C THR A 145 12.75 -3.32 0.49
N MET A 146 12.31 -2.27 1.20
CA MET A 146 10.93 -1.77 1.08
C MET A 146 10.64 -1.23 -0.32
N ASN A 147 11.56 -0.47 -0.92
CA ASN A 147 11.38 0.08 -2.27
C ASN A 147 11.40 -1.03 -3.33
N VAL A 148 12.31 -2.01 -3.21
CA VAL A 148 12.34 -3.18 -4.10
C VAL A 148 11.03 -3.96 -3.99
N GLN A 149 10.51 -4.19 -2.78
CA GLN A 149 9.23 -4.85 -2.60
C GLN A 149 8.09 -4.09 -3.31
N PHE A 150 8.02 -2.75 -3.19
CA PHE A 150 7.00 -1.98 -3.89
C PHE A 150 7.14 -2.07 -5.41
N ILE A 151 8.37 -2.00 -5.95
CA ILE A 151 8.63 -2.16 -7.39
C ILE A 151 8.18 -3.54 -7.88
N VAL A 152 8.54 -4.61 -7.16
CA VAL A 152 8.13 -5.98 -7.49
C VAL A 152 6.61 -6.10 -7.50
N HIS A 153 5.93 -5.59 -6.47
CA HIS A 153 4.46 -5.62 -6.44
C HIS A 153 3.82 -4.82 -7.59
N ILE A 154 4.37 -3.67 -7.96
CA ILE A 154 3.85 -2.87 -9.08
C ILE A 154 3.93 -3.67 -10.39
N ILE A 155 5.06 -4.34 -10.63
CA ILE A 155 5.25 -5.18 -11.82
C ILE A 155 4.26 -6.35 -11.82
N LEU A 156 4.07 -6.99 -10.67
CA LEU A 156 3.17 -8.14 -10.53
C LEU A 156 1.70 -7.76 -10.75
N THR A 157 1.27 -6.58 -10.34
CA THR A 157 -0.13 -6.12 -10.50
C THR A 157 -0.58 -6.07 -11.97
N TRP A 158 0.33 -5.81 -12.92
CA TRP A 158 -0.01 -5.70 -14.35
C TRP A 158 0.24 -6.98 -15.16
N ARG A 159 0.79 -8.03 -14.53
CA ARG A 159 1.00 -9.34 -15.18
C ARG A 159 -0.25 -10.20 -15.07
N ALA A 160 -0.63 -10.86 -16.15
CA ALA A 160 -1.76 -11.79 -16.14
C ALA A 160 -1.39 -13.11 -15.46
N ILE A 161 -2.26 -13.58 -14.56
CA ILE A 161 -2.23 -14.96 -14.04
C ILE A 161 -2.74 -15.88 -15.15
N CYS A 162 -2.03 -16.97 -15.45
CA CYS A 162 -2.50 -17.99 -16.38
C CYS A 162 -3.84 -18.58 -15.90
N ARG A 163 -4.97 -18.01 -16.33
CA ARG A 163 -6.26 -18.72 -16.39
C ARG A 163 -6.44 -19.26 -17.81
N PRO A 164 -7.08 -20.42 -17.99
CA PRO A 164 -7.47 -20.87 -19.32
C PRO A 164 -8.45 -19.85 -19.90
N THR A 165 -7.95 -19.00 -20.80
CA THR A 165 -8.71 -17.93 -21.43
C THR A 165 -9.75 -18.55 -22.33
N ARG A 166 -11.03 -18.21 -22.15
CA ARG A 166 -11.99 -18.36 -23.24
C ARG A 166 -11.53 -17.45 -24.38
N PRO A 167 -11.58 -17.87 -25.66
CA PRO A 167 -11.25 -16.97 -26.77
C PRO A 167 -12.12 -15.70 -26.69
N GLY A 168 -11.50 -14.53 -26.53
CA GLY A 168 -12.20 -13.24 -26.53
C GLY A 168 -12.26 -12.46 -25.20
N ASP A 169 -11.42 -12.76 -24.20
CA ASP A 169 -11.31 -11.91 -23.00
C ASP A 169 -10.65 -10.57 -23.35
N THR A 170 -11.35 -9.47 -23.09
CA THR A 170 -10.96 -8.08 -23.41
C THR A 170 -10.41 -7.32 -22.19
N THR A 171 -10.02 -8.03 -21.13
CA THR A 171 -9.44 -7.34 -19.97
C THR A 171 -8.11 -6.65 -20.33
N PRO A 172 -7.83 -5.43 -19.81
CA PRO A 172 -6.73 -4.62 -20.29
C PRO A 172 -5.47 -5.02 -19.54
N HIS A 173 -4.85 -6.10 -19.99
CA HIS A 173 -3.56 -6.57 -19.51
C HIS A 173 -2.49 -6.27 -20.57
N LEU A 174 -1.27 -6.02 -20.11
CA LEU A 174 -0.14 -5.80 -21.02
C LEU A 174 0.06 -7.08 -21.85
N PRO A 175 0.33 -7.00 -23.18
CA PRO A 175 0.51 -8.17 -24.05
C PRO A 175 1.87 -8.84 -23.79
N VAL A 176 2.03 -9.42 -22.61
CA VAL A 176 3.24 -10.07 -22.13
C VAL A 176 2.92 -11.48 -21.67
N SER A 177 3.89 -12.39 -21.75
CA SER A 177 3.74 -13.79 -21.33
C SER A 177 3.17 -13.89 -19.90
N CYS A 178 2.14 -14.73 -19.73
CA CYS A 178 1.45 -14.95 -18.47
C CYS A 178 2.32 -15.71 -17.46
N TRP A 179 2.03 -15.54 -16.17
CA TRP A 179 2.75 -16.21 -15.07
C TRP A 179 1.92 -17.35 -14.47
N ARG A 180 2.59 -18.42 -14.04
CA ARG A 180 1.95 -19.49 -13.24
C ARG A 180 1.73 -18.94 -11.83
N SER A 181 0.61 -19.28 -11.19
CA SER A 181 0.24 -18.76 -9.87
C SER A 181 1.28 -19.02 -8.77
N GLU A 182 2.05 -20.10 -8.92
CA GLU A 182 3.15 -20.46 -8.02
C GLU A 182 4.31 -19.46 -8.09
N ASP A 183 4.60 -18.92 -9.29
CA ASP A 183 5.68 -17.95 -9.51
C ASP A 183 5.31 -16.57 -8.94
N ALA A 184 4.04 -16.18 -9.04
CA ALA A 184 3.56 -14.91 -8.47
C ALA A 184 3.70 -14.87 -6.94
N ILE A 185 3.45 -16.00 -6.27
CA ILE A 185 3.65 -16.16 -4.83
C ILE A 185 5.16 -16.18 -4.53
N ALA A 186 5.95 -16.98 -5.27
CA ALA A 186 7.39 -17.12 -5.07
C ALA A 186 8.21 -15.85 -5.34
N LEU A 187 7.71 -14.92 -6.17
CA LEU A 187 8.38 -13.64 -6.44
C LEU A 187 7.89 -12.49 -5.56
N GLY A 188 6.70 -12.60 -4.96
CA GLY A 188 6.34 -11.82 -3.78
C GLY A 188 7.24 -12.10 -2.57
N ILE A 189 7.85 -13.29 -2.50
CA ILE A 189 8.81 -13.70 -1.46
C ILE A 189 10.15 -12.94 -1.55
N PHE A 190 10.60 -12.50 -2.74
CA PHE A 190 11.92 -11.86 -2.89
C PHE A 190 12.01 -10.41 -2.34
N GLY A 191 10.90 -9.84 -1.86
CA GLY A 191 10.91 -8.64 -1.00
C GLY A 191 11.37 -8.94 0.44
N GLY A 192 11.28 -10.21 0.87
CA GLY A 192 11.95 -10.74 2.04
C GLY A 192 13.36 -11.15 1.66
N CYS A 193 14.33 -10.37 2.09
CA CYS A 193 15.75 -10.62 1.92
C CYS A 193 16.12 -12.11 2.00
N LYS A 194 16.75 -12.65 0.95
CA LYS A 194 17.71 -13.74 1.16
C LYS A 194 18.90 -13.17 1.95
N THR A 195 18.77 -13.01 3.27
CA THR A 195 19.88 -13.25 4.19
C THR A 195 19.93 -14.75 4.46
N SER A 196 20.12 -15.50 3.39
CA SER A 196 20.55 -16.89 3.48
C SER A 196 22.04 -16.87 3.24
N LEU A 197 22.82 -16.43 4.24
CA LEU A 197 24.25 -16.77 4.45
C LEU A 197 24.75 -16.32 5.84
N LEU A 198 23.94 -16.38 6.91
CA LEU A 198 24.41 -16.61 8.28
C LEU A 198 23.16 -16.65 9.19
N TYR A 199 23.03 -17.66 10.05
CA TYR A 199 21.83 -17.95 10.86
C TYR A 199 20.72 -18.72 10.13
N GLY A 200 21.11 -19.90 9.65
CA GLY A 200 20.23 -21.05 9.81
C GLY A 200 20.01 -21.33 11.30
N TYR A 201 18.80 -21.80 11.61
CA TYR A 201 18.25 -22.23 12.90
C TYR A 201 17.63 -21.16 13.80
N LEU A 202 16.33 -21.38 14.02
CA LEU A 202 15.45 -20.79 15.03
C LEU A 202 14.77 -19.46 14.65
N LEU A 203 13.58 -19.56 14.01
CA LEU A 203 12.28 -19.18 14.59
C LEU A 203 11.22 -19.03 13.49
N LEU A 204 10.09 -19.70 13.74
CA LEU A 204 8.77 -19.59 13.11
C LEU A 204 8.62 -20.00 11.63
N GLU A 205 8.02 -21.18 11.45
CA GLU A 205 7.08 -21.38 10.36
C GLU A 205 5.88 -20.43 10.57
N MET A 206 5.94 -19.25 9.95
CA MET A 206 4.78 -18.38 9.82
C MET A 206 4.31 -18.46 8.37
N GLN A 207 3.04 -18.80 8.18
CA GLN A 207 2.41 -19.07 6.88
C GLN A 207 2.79 -18.03 5.81
N LEU A 208 3.28 -18.50 4.65
CA LEU A 208 3.98 -17.71 3.63
C LEU A 208 3.18 -16.55 2.99
N ALA A 209 1.86 -16.52 3.11
CA ALA A 209 1.03 -15.41 2.64
C ALA A 209 0.97 -14.23 3.62
N ASP A 210 1.26 -14.47 4.90
CA ASP A 210 1.26 -13.44 5.94
C ASP A 210 2.55 -12.62 5.95
N TYR A 211 3.67 -13.20 5.50
CA TYR A 211 4.98 -12.52 5.44
C TYR A 211 4.97 -11.24 4.60
N ALA A 212 4.31 -11.24 3.44
CA ALA A 212 4.24 -10.05 2.58
C ALA A 212 3.44 -8.88 3.22
N LYS A 213 2.54 -9.19 4.16
CA LYS A 213 1.75 -8.20 4.92
C LYS A 213 2.48 -7.76 6.18
N VAL A 214 3.12 -8.70 6.86
CA VAL A 214 3.83 -8.47 8.12
C VAL A 214 5.11 -7.67 7.90
N TYR A 215 5.85 -7.91 6.80
CA TYR A 215 7.13 -7.26 6.56
C TYR A 215 7.03 -5.73 6.39
N PRO A 216 6.14 -5.17 5.55
CA PRO A 216 5.96 -3.71 5.45
C PRO A 216 5.56 -3.08 6.78
N ALA A 217 4.64 -3.71 7.51
CA ALA A 217 4.22 -3.24 8.82
C ALA A 217 5.37 -3.26 9.82
N ALA A 218 6.16 -4.33 9.86
CA ALA A 218 7.33 -4.45 10.73
C ALA A 218 8.40 -3.41 10.38
N SER A 219 8.65 -3.15 9.09
CA SER A 219 9.60 -2.11 8.68
C SER A 219 9.14 -0.71 9.08
N ASP A 220 7.82 -0.44 9.11
CA ASP A 220 7.27 0.81 9.63
C ASP A 220 7.51 0.98 11.13
N PHE A 221 7.32 -0.10 11.91
CA PHE A 221 7.65 -0.09 13.33
C PHE A 221 9.15 0.09 13.59
N ILE A 222 10.01 -0.60 12.81
CA ILE A 222 11.47 -0.47 12.95
C ILE A 222 11.91 0.95 12.63
N LEU A 223 11.43 1.54 11.53
CA LEU A 223 11.71 2.94 11.18
C LEU A 223 11.19 3.93 12.23
N ALA A 224 10.06 3.65 12.87
CA ALA A 224 9.56 4.50 13.96
C ALA A 224 10.43 4.40 15.23
N LEU A 225 10.99 3.23 15.53
CA LEU A 225 11.78 2.97 16.75
C LEU A 225 13.27 3.32 16.61
N LEU A 226 13.84 3.26 15.41
CA LEU A 226 15.25 3.58 15.16
C LEU A 226 15.64 5.02 15.57
N PRO A 227 14.89 6.07 15.21
CA PRO A 227 15.14 7.44 15.66
C PRO A 227 14.99 7.56 17.17
N TRP A 228 14.08 6.82 17.81
CA TRP A 228 13.91 6.84 19.27
C TRP A 228 15.20 6.43 19.99
N LYS A 229 15.82 5.34 19.53
CA LYS A 229 17.12 4.88 20.07
C LYS A 229 18.24 5.89 19.83
N ILE A 230 18.27 6.54 18.66
CA ILE A 230 19.29 7.55 18.33
C ILE A 230 19.09 8.83 19.16
N VAL A 231 17.87 9.35 19.22
CA VAL A 231 17.52 10.59 19.96
C VAL A 231 17.69 10.42 21.47
N MET A 232 17.58 9.20 22.01
CA MET A 232 17.90 8.96 23.43
C MET A 232 19.37 9.19 23.79
N GLY A 233 20.29 9.10 22.82
CA GLY A 233 21.70 9.40 23.01
C GLY A 233 22.10 10.85 22.74
N LEU A 234 21.21 11.68 22.17
CA LEU A 234 21.51 13.09 21.88
C LEU A 234 21.14 14.00 23.06
N GLN A 235 22.01 14.96 23.36
CA GLN A 235 21.84 16.01 24.37
C GLN A 235 20.85 17.10 23.89
N MET A 236 19.59 16.74 23.60
CA MET A 236 18.53 17.69 23.22
C MET A 236 17.62 18.04 24.41
N LYS A 237 16.96 19.21 24.33
CA LYS A 237 15.97 19.64 25.34
C LYS A 237 14.78 18.67 25.34
N LYS A 238 14.33 18.28 26.54
CA LYS A 238 13.26 17.27 26.73
C LYS A 238 11.95 17.62 25.98
N HIS A 239 11.64 18.90 25.82
CA HIS A 239 10.44 19.36 25.11
C HIS A 239 10.47 19.06 23.59
N GLU A 240 11.62 19.18 22.94
CA GLU A 240 11.76 18.88 21.50
C GLU A 240 11.63 17.37 21.25
N LYS A 241 12.18 16.57 22.16
CA LYS A 241 12.11 15.10 22.12
C LYS A 241 10.68 14.57 22.22
N ILE A 242 9.84 15.18 23.06
CA ILE A 242 8.43 14.79 23.21
C ILE A 242 7.63 15.13 21.94
N GLY A 243 7.90 16.29 21.32
CA GLY A 243 7.22 16.68 20.08
C GLY A 243 7.46 15.70 18.93
N VAL A 244 8.71 15.25 18.76
CA VAL A 244 9.05 14.23 17.76
C VAL A 244 8.37 12.88 18.06
N ALA A 245 8.28 12.50 19.34
CA ALA A 245 7.65 11.25 19.77
C ALA A 245 6.16 11.18 19.44
N ILE A 246 5.44 12.28 19.68
CA ILE A 246 4.00 12.38 19.43
C ILE A 246 3.74 12.34 17.92
N ALA A 247 4.55 13.06 17.13
CA ALA A 247 4.41 13.08 15.67
C ALA A 247 4.59 11.68 15.03
N MET A 248 5.53 10.89 15.52
CA MET A 248 5.77 9.52 15.01
C MET A 248 4.70 8.50 15.45
N SER A 249 3.93 8.78 16.51
CA SER A 249 2.96 7.83 17.08
C SER A 249 1.52 8.06 16.61
N MET A 250 1.21 9.24 16.05
CA MET A 250 -0.13 9.60 15.59
C MET A 250 -0.69 8.68 14.50
N GLY A 251 0.18 8.07 13.68
CA GLY A 251 -0.22 7.14 12.63
C GLY A 251 -0.89 5.85 13.15
N VAL A 252 -0.46 5.33 14.31
CA VAL A 252 -0.99 4.08 14.89
C VAL A 252 -2.40 4.28 15.45
N LEU A 253 -2.64 5.42 16.11
CA LEU A 253 -3.94 5.76 16.69
C LEU A 253 -5.02 5.85 15.60
N TYR A 254 -4.66 6.39 14.44
CA TYR A 254 -5.57 6.50 13.31
C TYR A 254 -5.99 5.12 12.76
N VAL A 255 -5.03 4.20 12.57
CA VAL A 255 -5.34 2.85 12.08
C VAL A 255 -6.32 2.15 13.01
N MET A 256 -6.15 2.28 14.33
CA MET A 256 -7.09 1.70 15.30
C MET A 256 -8.50 2.31 15.20
N ILE A 257 -8.61 3.61 14.97
CA ILE A 257 -9.91 4.28 14.80
C ILE A 257 -10.62 3.77 13.54
N VAL A 258 -9.90 3.65 12.42
CA VAL A 258 -10.49 3.16 11.16
C VAL A 258 -10.91 1.71 11.27
N VAL A 259 -10.05 0.84 11.82
CA VAL A 259 -10.37 -0.58 12.00
C VAL A 259 -11.62 -0.75 12.86
N LYS A 260 -11.74 0.05 13.93
CA LYS A 260 -12.94 0.03 14.79
C LYS A 260 -14.20 0.45 14.04
N ASN A 261 -14.13 1.55 13.27
CA ASN A 261 -15.28 2.00 12.46
C ASN A 261 -15.69 0.98 11.38
N VAL A 262 -14.75 0.19 10.87
CA VAL A 262 -15.06 -0.89 9.91
C VAL A 262 -15.64 -2.11 10.60
N SER A 263 -15.21 -2.44 11.83
CA SER A 263 -15.75 -3.59 12.58
C SER A 263 -17.14 -3.36 13.17
N ASP A 264 -17.55 -2.09 13.32
CA ASP A 264 -18.87 -1.71 13.84
C ASP A 264 -19.98 -1.73 12.75
N PHE A 265 -19.61 -2.09 11.50
CA PHE A 265 -20.51 -2.28 10.34
C PHE A 265 -20.68 -3.77 10.01
#